data_AF-A0AAD6Z370-F1
#
_entry.id   AF-A0AAD6Z370-F1
#
_cell.length_a   1.000
_cell.length_b   1.000
_cell.length_c   1.000
_cell.angle_alpha   90.00
_cell.angle_beta   90.00
_cell.angle_gamma   90.00
#
_symmetry.space_group_name_H-M   'P 1'
#
loop_
_entity.id
_entity.type
_entity.pdbx_description
1 polymer ?
#
loop_
_entity_poly.entity_id
_entity_poly.type
_entity_poly.pdbx_seq_one_letter_code
_entity_poly.pdbx_strand_id
1 'polypeptide(L)'
;MFDRGQVTVFPVNAKIIAEGAPAVPPGLFNANTTGHVTPVGEFFGFQDSFEYFFGLVPLPSGSPSNGAISKATLAEYPSTVYLTLSTINLDNLTGPFITILKEIAFWCFDDSGIVLYYDAWIPNLDLFSPLIHGFDIYTLDRMNQIIQGICGLETQTCVGPNTVYDGVDDCVRTLAAKPFGRFDQRQVHCTHSPD
;
A
#
# COMPACT_ATOMS: atom_id res chain seq x y z
N MET A 1 -10.35 20.94 6.11
CA MET A 1 -10.61 19.77 5.23
C MET A 1 -9.31 19.11 4.73
N PHE A 2 -8.18 19.83 4.66
CA PHE A 2 -6.91 19.36 4.06
C PHE A 2 -5.81 18.83 5.02
N ASP A 3 -6.12 18.61 6.29
CA ASP A 3 -5.13 18.06 7.25
C ASP A 3 -5.02 16.53 7.19
N ARG A 4 -5.80 15.88 6.31
CA ARG A 4 -5.89 14.42 6.18
C ARG A 4 -4.64 13.79 5.56
N GLY A 5 -3.84 14.54 4.80
CA GLY A 5 -2.55 14.06 4.26
C GLY A 5 -1.45 13.87 5.31
N GLN A 6 -1.65 14.36 6.55
CA GLN A 6 -0.67 14.16 7.62
C GLN A 6 -0.62 12.70 8.12
N VAL A 7 -1.72 11.93 8.01
CA VAL A 7 -1.78 10.59 8.61
C VAL A 7 -0.86 9.58 7.92
N THR A 8 -0.44 9.86 6.69
CA THR A 8 0.50 9.03 5.91
C THR A 8 1.95 9.52 6.03
N VAL A 9 2.20 10.65 6.71
CA VAL A 9 3.52 11.26 6.88
C VAL A 9 4.16 10.80 8.19
N PHE A 10 5.46 10.50 8.16
CA PHE A 10 6.24 10.17 9.35
C PHE A 10 6.47 11.39 10.25
N PRO A 11 6.36 11.27 11.59
CA PRO A 11 6.16 10.05 12.37
C PRO A 11 4.70 9.69 12.65
N VAL A 12 3.72 10.46 12.17
CA VAL A 12 2.30 10.28 12.50
C VAL A 12 1.79 8.89 12.07
N ASN A 13 2.17 8.45 10.88
CA ASN A 13 1.79 7.15 10.32
C ASN A 13 2.32 5.94 11.11
N ALA A 14 3.40 6.09 11.88
CA ALA A 14 4.07 4.97 12.53
C ALA A 14 3.16 4.26 13.55
N LYS A 15 2.37 5.04 14.30
CA LYS A 15 1.38 4.49 15.23
C LYS A 15 0.27 3.74 14.49
N ILE A 16 -0.20 4.31 13.38
CA ILE A 16 -1.28 3.72 12.57
C ILE A 16 -0.84 2.37 12.00
N ILE A 17 0.40 2.27 11.52
CA ILE A 17 0.95 1.01 11.01
C ILE A 17 1.14 -0.01 12.14
N ALA A 18 1.57 0.42 13.33
CA ALA A 18 1.80 -0.48 14.47
C ALA A 18 0.51 -1.02 15.10
N GLU A 19 -0.54 -0.19 15.19
CA GLU A 19 -1.79 -0.53 15.89
C GLU A 19 -2.93 -0.91 14.93
N GLY A 20 -2.75 -0.70 13.62
CA GLY A 20 -3.72 -1.05 12.59
C GLY A 20 -4.88 -0.04 12.46
N ALA A 21 -5.96 -0.49 11.82
CA ALA A 21 -7.16 0.30 11.57
C ALA A 21 -7.72 1.06 12.79
N PRO A 22 -7.71 0.52 14.03
CA PRO A 22 -8.18 1.25 15.22
C PRO A 22 -7.42 2.55 15.55
N ALA A 23 -6.18 2.71 15.08
CA ALA A 23 -5.38 3.90 15.32
C ALA A 23 -5.61 5.02 14.29
N VAL A 24 -6.39 4.76 13.23
CA VAL A 24 -6.79 5.80 12.28
C VAL A 24 -7.75 6.77 12.98
N PRO A 25 -7.53 8.10 12.86
CA PRO A 25 -8.43 9.08 13.44
C PRO A 25 -9.89 8.89 12.97
N PRO A 26 -10.87 8.96 13.89
CA PRO A 26 -12.28 8.80 13.52
C PRO A 26 -12.73 9.90 12.56
N GLY A 27 -13.70 9.58 11.69
CA GLY A 27 -14.26 10.53 10.73
C GLY A 27 -13.44 10.73 9.44
N LEU A 28 -12.44 9.87 9.20
CA LEU A 28 -11.71 9.83 7.95
C LEU A 28 -12.43 8.98 6.89
N PHE A 29 -12.74 7.74 7.26
CA PHE A 29 -13.39 6.73 6.42
C PHE A 29 -14.68 6.24 7.05
N ASN A 30 -15.69 6.00 6.22
CA ASN A 30 -16.93 5.38 6.61
C ASN A 30 -16.66 3.88 6.86
N ALA A 31 -17.39 3.23 7.77
CA ALA A 31 -17.23 1.79 7.99
C ALA A 31 -17.45 0.97 6.69
N ASN A 32 -18.33 1.46 5.82
CA ASN A 32 -18.67 0.88 4.53
C ASN A 32 -17.91 1.51 3.36
N THR A 33 -16.77 2.20 3.60
CA THR A 33 -15.99 2.77 2.50
C THR A 33 -15.64 1.69 1.50
N THR A 34 -15.89 1.93 0.23
CA THR A 34 -15.34 1.12 -0.85
C THR A 34 -14.41 1.97 -1.71
N GLY A 35 -13.53 1.34 -2.46
CA GLY A 35 -12.76 2.11 -3.43
C GLY A 35 -12.02 1.27 -4.42
N HIS A 36 -11.65 1.95 -5.50
CA HIS A 36 -10.86 1.40 -6.58
C HIS A 36 -9.51 2.12 -6.59
N VAL A 37 -8.45 1.36 -6.84
CA VAL A 37 -7.10 1.90 -7.01
C VAL A 37 -6.53 1.32 -8.30
N THR A 38 -6.26 2.17 -9.27
CA THR A 38 -5.51 1.77 -10.46
C THR A 38 -4.01 1.77 -10.16
N PRO A 39 -3.28 0.69 -10.44
CA PRO A 39 -3.73 -0.60 -11.01
C PRO A 39 -3.85 -1.74 -9.97
N VAL A 40 -3.96 -1.40 -8.68
CA VAL A 40 -3.98 -2.35 -7.57
C VAL A 40 -5.27 -3.19 -7.53
N GLY A 41 -6.45 -2.57 -7.47
CA GLY A 41 -7.73 -3.29 -7.42
C GLY A 41 -8.86 -2.60 -6.65
N GLU A 42 -9.85 -3.40 -6.25
CA GLU A 42 -11.04 -2.98 -5.50
C GLU A 42 -10.89 -3.30 -4.01
N PHE A 43 -11.42 -2.45 -3.15
CA PHE A 43 -11.37 -2.55 -1.69
C PHE A 43 -12.79 -2.43 -1.11
N PHE A 44 -13.17 -3.34 -0.23
CA PHE A 44 -14.53 -3.42 0.31
C PHE A 44 -14.56 -3.25 1.82
N GLY A 45 -15.07 -2.10 2.27
CA GLY A 45 -15.08 -1.73 3.68
C GLY A 45 -13.80 -1.04 4.11
N PHE A 46 -13.84 -0.47 5.32
CA PHE A 46 -12.71 0.29 5.86
C PHE A 46 -11.45 -0.57 6.07
N GLN A 47 -11.61 -1.84 6.46
CA GLN A 47 -10.48 -2.72 6.76
C GLN A 47 -9.62 -3.00 5.51
N ASP A 48 -10.26 -3.26 4.37
CA ASP A 48 -9.57 -3.44 3.09
C ASP A 48 -8.93 -2.13 2.64
N SER A 49 -9.69 -1.03 2.72
CA SER A 49 -9.21 0.30 2.34
C SER A 49 -7.99 0.75 3.17
N PHE A 50 -7.94 0.35 4.44
CA PHE A 50 -6.80 0.61 5.34
C PHE A 50 -5.50 0.01 4.81
N GLU A 51 -5.55 -1.24 4.31
CA GLU A 51 -4.37 -1.92 3.78
C GLU A 51 -3.76 -1.13 2.62
N TYR A 52 -4.59 -0.56 1.74
CA TYR A 52 -4.12 0.30 0.66
C TYR A 52 -3.41 1.57 1.17
N PHE A 53 -4.10 2.35 1.99
CA PHE A 53 -3.59 3.68 2.38
C PHE A 53 -2.38 3.63 3.31
N PHE A 54 -2.20 2.54 4.06
CA PHE A 54 -1.14 2.43 5.06
C PHE A 54 -0.14 1.30 4.80
N GLY A 55 -0.49 0.29 4.00
CA GLY A 55 0.40 -0.83 3.65
C GLY A 55 1.51 -0.45 2.67
N LEU A 56 1.30 0.58 1.85
CA LEU A 56 2.31 1.10 0.91
C LEU A 56 3.29 2.10 1.55
N VAL A 57 3.12 2.43 2.82
CA VAL A 57 3.90 3.49 3.47
C VAL A 57 5.14 2.90 4.13
N PRO A 58 6.36 3.18 3.63
CA PRO A 58 7.57 2.64 4.23
C PRO A 58 7.83 3.28 5.61
N LEU A 59 8.33 2.45 6.53
CA LEU A 59 8.89 2.89 7.80
C LEU A 59 10.42 2.88 7.74
N PRO A 60 11.11 3.83 8.41
CA PRO A 60 12.57 3.91 8.38
C PRO A 60 13.25 2.59 8.79
N SER A 61 12.74 1.91 9.82
CA SER A 61 13.29 0.64 10.30
C SER A 61 12.94 -0.58 9.44
N GLY A 62 12.01 -0.46 8.50
CA GLY A 62 11.54 -1.55 7.63
C GLY A 62 11.96 -1.40 6.16
N SER A 63 12.57 -0.27 5.80
CA SER A 63 12.98 0.05 4.43
C SER A 63 14.50 0.01 4.30
N PRO A 64 15.09 -0.70 3.32
CA PRO A 64 16.54 -0.72 3.11
C PRO A 64 17.14 0.67 2.85
N SER A 65 16.34 1.61 2.35
CA SER A 65 16.73 3.00 2.17
C SER A 65 16.64 3.86 3.44
N ASN A 66 16.19 3.30 4.57
CA ASN A 66 15.78 4.06 5.76
C ASN A 66 14.78 5.18 5.43
N GLY A 67 13.97 4.94 4.38
CA GLY A 67 13.05 5.90 3.79
C GLY A 67 11.67 5.88 4.45
N ALA A 68 11.06 7.07 4.53
CA ALA A 68 9.64 7.24 4.88
C ALA A 68 9.03 8.39 4.07
N ILE A 69 7.69 8.46 4.04
CA ILE A 69 6.99 9.65 3.55
C ILE A 69 7.26 10.79 4.53
N SER A 70 8.01 11.81 4.09
CA SER A 70 8.41 12.95 4.91
C SER A 70 7.54 14.18 4.70
N LYS A 71 6.78 14.23 3.60
CA LYS A 71 5.90 15.34 3.27
C LYS A 71 4.78 14.91 2.33
N ALA A 72 3.57 15.40 2.58
CA ALA A 72 2.46 15.36 1.63
C ALA A 72 2.20 16.77 1.09
N THR A 73 2.18 16.93 -0.23
CA THR A 73 1.83 18.20 -0.89
C THR A 73 0.60 17.98 -1.75
N LEU A 74 -0.47 18.69 -1.45
CA LEU A 74 -1.64 18.71 -2.29
C LEU A 74 -1.45 19.68 -3.46
N ALA A 75 -1.73 19.22 -4.68
CA ALA A 75 -1.98 20.09 -5.81
C ALA A 75 -3.49 20.20 -6.06
N GLU A 76 -3.95 21.41 -6.37
CA GLU A 76 -5.37 21.64 -6.65
C GLU A 76 -5.79 20.97 -7.98
N TYR A 77 -7.03 20.47 -7.95
CA TYR A 77 -7.86 19.79 -8.96
C TYR A 77 -7.18 19.16 -10.21
N PRO A 78 -7.35 17.84 -10.45
CA PRO A 78 -8.00 16.83 -9.58
C PRO A 78 -7.23 16.66 -8.27
N SER A 79 -7.86 16.11 -7.22
CA SER A 79 -7.24 15.94 -5.89
C SER A 79 -5.99 15.07 -5.97
N THR A 80 -4.86 15.73 -6.24
CA THR A 80 -3.58 15.11 -6.52
C THR A 80 -2.69 15.35 -5.32
N VAL A 81 -2.14 14.28 -4.78
CA VAL A 81 -1.18 14.34 -3.67
C VAL A 81 0.18 13.89 -4.17
N TYR A 82 1.19 14.68 -3.82
CA TYR A 82 2.58 14.34 -4.00
C TYR A 82 3.17 13.98 -2.63
N LEU A 83 3.47 12.70 -2.45
CA LEU A 83 4.07 12.15 -1.24
C LEU A 83 5.58 12.10 -1.46
N THR A 84 6.31 13.02 -0.82
CA THR A 84 7.78 13.05 -0.86
C THR A 84 8.32 12.00 0.07
N LEU A 85 9.22 11.16 -0.44
CA LEU A 85 10.01 10.24 0.35
C LEU A 85 11.39 10.81 0.61
N SER A 86 11.85 10.65 1.84
CA SER A 86 13.20 11.00 2.25
C SER A 86 13.71 9.92 3.20
N THR A 87 15.03 9.76 3.25
CA THR A 87 15.63 9.02 4.37
C THR A 87 15.33 9.75 5.68
N ILE A 88 15.26 9.04 6.80
CA ILE A 88 14.94 9.63 8.10
C ILE A 88 16.06 9.41 9.11
N ASN A 89 16.68 10.49 9.57
CA ASN A 89 17.43 10.48 10.82
C ASN A 89 16.44 10.58 11.99
N LEU A 90 16.42 9.60 12.89
CA LEU A 90 15.46 9.56 14.00
C LEU A 90 15.68 10.67 15.04
N ASP A 91 16.85 11.30 15.10
CA ASP A 91 17.16 12.37 16.05
C ASP A 91 16.47 13.70 15.67
N ASN A 92 16.29 13.94 14.36
CA ASN A 92 15.77 15.23 13.86
C ASN A 92 14.65 15.09 12.81
N LEU A 93 14.26 13.86 12.46
CA LEU A 93 13.20 13.51 11.52
C LEU A 93 13.41 14.03 10.09
N THR A 94 14.67 14.26 9.69
CA THR A 94 15.02 14.76 8.36
C THR A 94 16.06 13.89 7.68
N GLY A 95 16.18 14.04 6.37
CA GLY A 95 17.24 13.40 5.59
C GLY A 95 17.12 13.72 4.10
N PRO A 96 18.07 13.23 3.28
CA PRO A 96 18.04 13.43 1.84
C PRO A 96 16.77 12.88 1.18
N PHE A 97 16.35 13.59 0.14
CA PHE A 97 15.30 13.20 -0.79
C PHE A 97 15.62 11.86 -1.47
N ILE A 98 14.60 11.02 -1.63
CA ILE A 98 14.67 9.76 -2.39
C ILE A 98 13.86 9.89 -3.69
N THR A 99 12.55 10.12 -3.55
CA THR A 99 11.61 10.12 -4.68
C THR A 99 10.28 10.78 -4.30
N ILE A 100 9.36 10.90 -5.26
CA ILE A 100 7.98 11.35 -5.03
C ILE A 100 7.01 10.27 -5.54
N LEU A 101 6.10 9.82 -4.69
CA LEU A 101 4.91 9.08 -5.13
C LEU A 101 3.81 10.08 -5.50
N LYS A 102 3.23 9.92 -6.68
CA LYS A 102 2.08 10.70 -7.10
C LYS A 102 0.84 9.84 -6.94
N GLU A 103 -0.16 10.37 -6.26
CA GLU A 103 -1.49 9.78 -6.17
C GLU A 103 -2.52 10.79 -6.67
N ILE A 104 -3.43 10.33 -7.51
CA ILE A 104 -4.57 11.12 -7.99
C ILE A 104 -5.80 10.38 -7.51
N ALA A 105 -6.68 11.05 -6.78
CA ALA A 105 -7.89 10.40 -6.28
C ALA A 105 -9.13 11.26 -6.50
N PHE A 106 -10.24 10.60 -6.78
CA PHE A 106 -11.58 11.16 -6.75
C PHE A 106 -12.29 10.64 -5.51
N TRP A 107 -12.88 11.55 -4.74
CA TRP A 107 -13.46 11.23 -3.44
C TRP A 107 -14.96 11.51 -3.46
N CYS A 108 -15.75 10.55 -3.02
CA CYS A 108 -17.14 10.73 -2.67
C CYS A 108 -17.28 10.69 -1.16
N PHE A 109 -18.02 11.65 -0.61
CA PHE A 109 -18.25 11.77 0.82
C PHE A 109 -19.70 11.48 1.15
N ASP A 110 -19.96 10.88 2.31
CA ASP A 110 -21.32 10.78 2.86
C ASP A 110 -21.82 12.14 3.37
N ASP A 111 -23.07 12.18 3.84
CA ASP A 111 -23.71 13.39 4.39
C ASP A 111 -22.97 14.00 5.59
N SER A 112 -22.07 13.24 6.22
CA SER A 112 -21.22 13.69 7.34
C SER A 112 -19.83 14.18 6.90
N GLY A 113 -19.52 14.17 5.59
CA GLY A 113 -18.23 14.57 5.05
C GLY A 113 -17.12 13.52 5.25
N ILE A 114 -17.50 12.26 5.50
CA ILE A 114 -16.60 11.12 5.67
C ILE A 114 -16.48 10.39 4.33
N VAL A 115 -15.29 9.87 4.00
CA VAL A 115 -15.08 9.19 2.71
C VAL A 115 -15.97 7.95 2.62
N LEU A 116 -16.85 7.91 1.62
CA LEU A 116 -17.73 6.77 1.34
C LEU A 116 -17.25 5.96 0.14
N TYR A 117 -16.73 6.64 -0.89
CA TYR A 117 -16.14 5.99 -2.06
C TYR A 117 -14.89 6.74 -2.52
N TYR A 118 -13.91 6.02 -3.06
CA TYR A 118 -12.77 6.63 -3.73
C TYR A 118 -12.38 5.89 -5.01
N ASP A 119 -11.88 6.63 -5.99
CA ASP A 119 -11.21 6.08 -7.17
C ASP A 119 -9.84 6.74 -7.29
N ALA A 120 -8.79 5.99 -7.02
CA ALA A 120 -7.42 6.45 -6.94
C ALA A 120 -6.56 5.87 -8.06
N TRP A 121 -5.51 6.57 -8.42
CA TRP A 121 -4.53 6.16 -9.41
C TRP A 121 -3.13 6.56 -8.95
N ILE A 122 -2.22 5.59 -8.97
CA ILE A 122 -0.80 5.79 -8.69
C ILE A 122 0.00 5.59 -9.98
N PRO A 123 0.15 6.65 -10.82
CA PRO A 123 0.77 6.54 -12.14
C PRO A 123 2.23 6.08 -12.13
N ASN A 124 2.94 6.23 -11.02
CA ASN A 124 4.36 5.95 -10.93
C ASN A 124 4.73 4.88 -9.89
N LEU A 125 3.78 4.01 -9.52
CA LEU A 125 4.02 2.94 -8.52
C LEU A 125 5.16 2.01 -8.94
N ASP A 126 5.19 1.62 -10.21
CA ASP A 126 6.24 0.78 -10.81
C ASP A 126 7.65 1.38 -10.62
N LEU A 127 7.82 2.66 -10.94
CA LEU A 127 9.09 3.37 -10.78
C LEU A 127 9.46 3.63 -9.32
N PHE A 128 8.45 3.76 -8.47
CA PHE A 128 8.60 4.08 -7.06
C PHE A 128 9.06 2.87 -6.22
N SER A 129 8.50 1.69 -6.51
CA SER A 129 8.71 0.48 -5.70
C SER A 129 10.21 0.09 -5.57
N PRO A 130 11.01 -0.01 -6.65
CA PRO A 130 12.44 -0.31 -6.54
C PRO A 130 13.23 0.70 -5.70
N LEU A 131 12.82 1.98 -5.71
CA LEU A 131 13.50 3.05 -4.98
C LEU A 131 13.29 2.96 -3.47
N ILE A 132 12.11 2.53 -3.02
CA ILE A 132 11.89 2.25 -1.59
C ILE A 132 12.73 1.05 -1.17
N HIS A 133 12.62 -0.04 -1.94
CA HIS A 133 13.27 -1.30 -1.60
C HIS A 133 14.80 -1.19 -1.71
N GLY A 134 15.34 -0.20 -2.43
CA GLY A 134 16.78 -0.01 -2.58
C GLY A 134 17.43 -1.09 -3.46
N PHE A 135 16.64 -1.83 -4.23
CA PHE A 135 17.08 -2.84 -5.18
C PHE A 135 16.08 -2.99 -6.33
N ASP A 136 16.59 -3.47 -7.47
CA ASP A 136 15.74 -3.81 -8.61
C ASP A 136 14.99 -5.12 -8.35
N ILE A 137 13.68 -5.01 -8.18
CA ILE A 137 12.77 -6.14 -7.94
C ILE A 137 12.59 -7.02 -9.18
N TYR A 138 12.95 -6.54 -10.37
CA TYR A 138 12.72 -7.22 -11.65
C TYR A 138 13.88 -8.13 -12.08
N THR A 139 14.86 -8.35 -11.21
CA THR A 139 15.89 -9.38 -11.42
C THR A 139 15.31 -10.76 -11.10
N LEU A 140 15.68 -11.79 -11.88
CA LEU A 140 15.14 -13.15 -11.71
C LEU A 140 15.30 -13.67 -10.27
N ASP A 141 16.46 -13.44 -9.67
CA ASP A 141 16.74 -13.84 -8.29
C ASP A 141 15.81 -13.14 -7.28
N ARG A 142 15.54 -11.84 -7.46
CA ARG A 142 14.63 -11.10 -6.58
C ARG A 142 13.18 -11.50 -6.77
N MET A 143 12.73 -11.66 -8.01
CA MET A 143 11.39 -12.15 -8.31
C MET A 143 11.15 -13.50 -7.63
N ASN A 144 12.11 -14.43 -7.72
CA ASN A 144 12.04 -15.73 -7.06
C ASN A 144 12.00 -15.60 -5.53
N GLN A 145 12.82 -14.73 -4.94
CA GLN A 145 12.80 -14.50 -3.48
C GLN A 145 11.47 -13.91 -3.00
N ILE A 146 10.88 -12.99 -3.77
CA ILE A 146 9.57 -12.40 -3.45
C ILE A 146 8.49 -13.48 -3.51
N ILE A 147 8.46 -14.30 -4.56
CA ILE A 147 7.50 -15.41 -4.69
C ILE A 147 7.64 -16.39 -3.52
N GLN A 148 8.86 -16.78 -3.17
CA GLN A 148 9.13 -17.67 -2.03
C GLN A 148 8.66 -17.07 -0.71
N GLY A 149 8.93 -15.77 -0.49
CA GLY A 149 8.49 -15.06 0.71
C GLY A 149 6.96 -14.99 0.82
N ILE A 150 6.27 -14.63 -0.27
CA ILE A 150 4.81 -14.59 -0.33
C ILE A 150 4.22 -15.97 -0.04
N CYS A 151 4.70 -17.02 -0.70
CA CYS A 151 4.18 -18.38 -0.51
C CYS A 151 4.46 -18.92 0.90
N GLY A 152 5.60 -18.57 1.50
CA GLY A 152 5.91 -18.91 2.88
C GLY A 152 4.96 -18.26 3.88
N LEU A 153 4.60 -16.99 3.68
CA LEU A 153 3.64 -16.28 4.53
C LEU A 153 2.20 -16.72 4.28
N GLU A 154 1.82 -16.95 3.02
CA GLU A 154 0.48 -17.39 2.63
C GLU A 154 0.16 -18.72 3.29
N THR A 155 1.02 -19.72 3.20
CA THR A 155 0.78 -21.03 3.82
C THR A 155 0.76 -21.00 5.35
N GLN A 156 1.37 -19.99 5.98
CA GLN A 156 1.30 -19.78 7.43
C GLN A 156 0.02 -19.06 7.87
N THR A 157 -0.52 -18.20 7.02
CA THR A 157 -1.62 -17.28 7.35
C THR A 157 -2.97 -17.81 6.86
N CYS A 158 -2.99 -18.39 5.66
CA CYS A 158 -4.15 -18.89 4.94
C CYS A 158 -4.35 -20.39 5.22
N VAL A 159 -4.96 -20.70 6.37
CA VAL A 159 -5.19 -22.07 6.83
C VAL A 159 -6.68 -22.44 6.83
N GLY A 160 -6.97 -23.75 6.77
CA GLY A 160 -8.33 -24.27 6.87
C GLY A 160 -9.19 -23.87 5.65
N PRO A 161 -10.39 -23.31 5.85
CA PRO A 161 -11.25 -22.85 4.75
C PRO A 161 -10.62 -21.77 3.86
N ASN A 162 -9.58 -21.10 4.36
CA ASN A 162 -8.87 -20.04 3.63
C ASN A 162 -7.61 -20.54 2.90
N THR A 163 -7.30 -21.84 2.94
CA THR A 163 -6.15 -22.40 2.23
C THR A 163 -6.33 -22.26 0.72
N VAL A 164 -5.37 -21.59 0.07
CA VAL A 164 -5.41 -21.32 -1.38
C VAL A 164 -4.56 -22.32 -2.17
N TYR A 165 -3.41 -22.74 -1.61
CA TYR A 165 -2.46 -23.62 -2.28
C TYR A 165 -2.17 -24.88 -1.46
N ASP A 166 -1.80 -25.97 -2.14
CA ASP A 166 -1.37 -27.22 -1.49
C ASP A 166 0.10 -27.13 -1.03
N GLY A 167 0.36 -26.19 -0.13
CA GLY A 167 1.69 -25.90 0.40
C GLY A 167 2.54 -24.96 -0.45
N VAL A 168 3.77 -24.72 0.04
CA VAL A 168 4.67 -23.68 -0.50
C VAL A 168 5.06 -24.00 -1.95
N ASP A 169 5.38 -25.26 -2.26
CA ASP A 169 5.82 -25.65 -3.60
C ASP A 169 4.70 -25.47 -4.65
N ASP A 170 3.45 -25.76 -4.30
CA ASP A 170 2.30 -25.54 -5.17
C ASP A 170 2.05 -24.04 -5.43
N CYS A 171 2.13 -23.23 -4.37
CA CYS A 171 2.06 -21.77 -4.49
C CYS A 171 3.17 -21.22 -5.39
N VAL A 172 4.43 -21.62 -5.15
CA VAL A 172 5.58 -21.14 -5.92
C VAL A 172 5.44 -21.50 -7.38
N ARG A 173 5.09 -22.76 -7.67
CA ARG A 173 4.84 -23.23 -9.04
C ARG A 173 3.74 -22.42 -9.72
N THR A 174 2.66 -22.14 -9.00
CA THR A 174 1.52 -21.40 -9.53
C THR A 174 1.86 -19.93 -9.79
N LEU A 175 2.55 -19.26 -8.86
CA LEU A 175 2.94 -17.86 -9.02
C LEU A 175 4.05 -17.67 -10.05
N ALA A 176 5.04 -18.57 -10.11
CA ALA A 176 6.13 -18.50 -11.08
C ALA A 176 5.67 -18.73 -12.53
N ALA A 177 4.51 -19.36 -12.74
CA ALA A 177 3.90 -19.52 -14.06
C ALA A 177 3.21 -18.24 -14.58
N LYS A 178 3.04 -17.21 -13.72
CA LYS A 178 2.43 -15.93 -14.08
C LYS A 178 3.52 -14.92 -14.42
N PRO A 179 3.28 -13.98 -15.36
CA PRO A 179 4.15 -12.83 -15.53
C PRO A 179 4.30 -12.08 -14.20
N PHE A 180 5.53 -11.72 -13.85
CA PHE A 180 5.77 -10.93 -12.64
C PHE A 180 5.11 -9.56 -12.78
N GLY A 181 4.33 -9.15 -11.77
CA GLY A 181 3.56 -7.92 -11.81
C GLY A 181 4.49 -6.70 -11.87
N ARG A 182 4.13 -5.72 -12.71
CA ARG A 182 4.84 -4.42 -12.77
C ARG A 182 4.02 -3.28 -12.19
N PHE A 183 3.06 -3.59 -11.32
CA PHE A 183 2.10 -2.61 -10.84
C PHE A 183 1.45 -1.83 -12.01
N ASP A 184 1.08 -2.55 -13.06
CA ASP A 184 0.40 -2.02 -14.27
C ASP A 184 -0.91 -2.75 -14.58
N GLN A 185 -1.20 -3.88 -13.90
CA GLN A 185 -2.41 -4.70 -14.04
C GLN A 185 -2.78 -5.40 -12.72
N ARG A 186 -4.07 -5.73 -12.55
CA ARG A 186 -4.64 -6.42 -11.38
C ARG A 186 -4.54 -7.95 -11.49
N GLN A 187 -4.06 -8.62 -10.45
CA GLN A 187 -4.48 -9.98 -10.05
C GLN A 187 -4.38 -10.11 -8.52
N VAL A 188 -5.51 -9.98 -7.82
CA VAL A 188 -5.60 -10.30 -6.38
C VAL A 188 -6.08 -11.75 -6.27
N HIS A 189 -5.44 -12.57 -5.44
CA HIS A 189 -5.77 -13.99 -5.26
C HIS A 189 -6.28 -14.38 -3.86
N CYS A 190 -6.45 -13.40 -2.97
CA CYS A 190 -7.00 -13.64 -1.64
C CYS A 190 -8.28 -12.84 -1.42
N THR A 191 -9.29 -13.03 -2.27
CA THR A 191 -10.66 -12.68 -1.90
C THR A 191 -11.58 -13.84 -2.23
N HIS A 192 -12.37 -14.23 -1.24
CA HIS A 192 -13.51 -15.11 -1.42
C HIS A 192 -14.34 -14.57 -2.59
N SER A 193 -14.51 -15.36 -3.65
CA SER A 193 -15.60 -15.10 -4.59
C SER A 193 -16.87 -15.28 -3.78
N PRO A 194 -17.73 -14.26 -3.62
CA PRO A 194 -19.06 -14.50 -3.10
C PRO A 194 -19.78 -15.39 -4.12
N ASP A 195 -20.32 -16.51 -3.63
CA ASP A 195 -21.37 -17.26 -4.33
C ASP A 195 -22.61 -16.37 -4.52
#